data_AF-A0A0C3CLX0-F1
#
_entry.id   AF-A0A0C3CLX0-F1
#
_cell.length_a   1.000
_cell.length_b   1.000
_cell.length_c   1.000
_cell.angle_alpha   90.00
_cell.angle_beta   90.00
_cell.angle_gamma   90.00
#
_symmetry.space_group_name_H-M   'P 1'
#
loop_
_entity.id
_entity.type
_entity.pdbx_description
1 polymer ?
#
loop_
_entity_poly.entity_id
_entity_poly.type
_entity_poly.pdbx_seq_one_letter_code
_entity_poly.pdbx_strand_id
1 'polypeptide(L)'
;MSASYLTPNSLAFRADLAKLVSPLRRVRSRSPFFRLAAHRIPTLWSLYRGLLRNSPTEDVKFRVRLLFRRNKHLTGLDKTRDRLLLGYKWLDFFNKAKAGDAHCQEVLRRFSRLIAAKRRKARMWEIVHEELESQKQRRNRPIFTGGFIRPTLNHVPLPRMKPQPPAISGMIVKRIIARRRRQERKAQFEIDLEDLTLEERFEEGLRKVEKTDVPTIFSGTPTALDEWKQPILESLQGIHQSNSLDFARASTPYRPELVAAVLEARRRKIYNKTREKDRERRGEVLKSTLKRQRKGPPAHILAKMSPERREMDKVSRSLSEVGYVALVKRRLGFKLKDPEAGLELGEKENRPLLDQATAFIRAENRRREMEQRRLVDGGSDNVAGKR
;
A
#
# COMPACT_ATOMS: atom_id res chain seq x y z
N MET A 1 -25.54 -45.84 -29.43
CA MET A 1 -26.58 -45.04 -30.12
C MET A 1 -27.91 -45.29 -29.43
N SER A 2 -28.44 -44.30 -28.71
CA SER A 2 -29.68 -44.42 -27.92
C SER A 2 -30.89 -44.06 -28.79
N ALA A 3 -31.65 -45.07 -29.24
CA ALA A 3 -32.92 -44.89 -29.93
C ALA A 3 -33.94 -44.24 -28.97
N SER A 4 -34.49 -43.08 -29.36
CA SER A 4 -35.47 -42.35 -28.56
C SER A 4 -36.84 -43.05 -28.60
N TYR A 5 -37.26 -43.63 -27.49
CA TYR A 5 -38.52 -44.37 -27.27
C TYR A 5 -39.82 -43.53 -27.28
N LEU A 6 -39.89 -42.41 -28.00
CA LEU A 6 -41.08 -41.55 -27.99
C LEU A 6 -41.99 -41.84 -29.18
N THR A 7 -43.24 -42.24 -28.91
CA THR A 7 -44.26 -42.47 -29.94
C THR A 7 -44.65 -41.15 -30.63
N PRO A 8 -44.94 -41.16 -31.95
CA PRO A 8 -45.26 -39.95 -32.71
C PRO A 8 -46.48 -39.19 -32.15
N ASN A 9 -47.47 -39.89 -31.61
CA ASN A 9 -48.64 -39.30 -30.96
C ASN A 9 -48.26 -38.48 -29.71
N SER A 10 -47.23 -38.91 -28.97
CA SER A 10 -46.72 -38.17 -27.81
C SER A 10 -46.07 -36.84 -28.23
N LEU A 11 -45.41 -36.81 -29.39
CA LEU A 11 -44.79 -35.59 -29.92
C LEU A 11 -45.83 -34.57 -30.38
N ALA A 12 -46.90 -35.02 -31.06
CA ALA A 12 -48.01 -34.16 -31.48
C ALA A 12 -48.72 -33.53 -30.27
N PHE A 13 -49.06 -34.33 -29.26
CA PHE A 13 -49.69 -33.84 -28.03
C PHE A 13 -48.81 -32.82 -27.28
N ARG A 14 -47.49 -33.05 -27.21
CA ARG A 14 -46.54 -32.08 -26.62
C ARG A 14 -46.45 -30.79 -27.43
N ALA A 15 -46.57 -30.85 -28.76
CA ALA A 15 -46.58 -29.68 -29.62
C ALA A 15 -47.84 -28.82 -29.41
N ASP A 16 -49.00 -29.45 -29.27
CA ASP A 16 -50.26 -28.75 -29.04
C ASP A 16 -50.33 -28.13 -27.63
N LEU A 17 -49.84 -28.85 -26.61
CA LEU A 17 -49.64 -28.27 -25.28
C LEU A 17 -48.66 -27.10 -25.30
N ALA A 18 -47.56 -27.20 -26.07
CA ALA A 18 -46.60 -26.11 -26.20
C ALA A 18 -47.24 -24.87 -26.86
N LYS A 19 -48.11 -25.04 -27.86
CA LYS A 19 -48.85 -23.94 -28.49
C LYS A 19 -49.82 -23.28 -27.52
N LEU A 20 -50.54 -24.05 -26.70
CA LEU A 20 -51.47 -23.52 -25.69
C LEU A 20 -50.75 -22.79 -24.54
N VAL A 21 -49.59 -23.28 -24.13
CA VAL A 21 -48.82 -22.73 -23.00
C VAL A 21 -47.88 -21.59 -23.42
N SER A 22 -47.41 -21.57 -24.67
CA SER A 22 -46.48 -20.54 -25.18
C SER A 22 -46.93 -19.07 -25.04
N PRO A 23 -48.22 -18.69 -25.20
CA PRO A 23 -48.68 -17.31 -25.06
C PRO A 23 -48.75 -16.89 -23.59
N LEU A 24 -48.96 -17.85 -22.68
CA LEU A 24 -49.03 -17.63 -21.24
C LEU A 24 -47.63 -17.50 -20.61
N ARG A 25 -46.56 -17.90 -21.33
CA ARG A 25 -45.18 -17.69 -20.88
C ARG A 25 -44.84 -16.21 -20.96
N ARG A 26 -44.50 -15.61 -19.81
CA ARG A 26 -43.89 -14.27 -19.76
C ARG A 26 -42.64 -14.24 -20.65
N VAL A 27 -42.75 -13.62 -21.83
CA VAL A 27 -41.62 -13.40 -22.73
C VAL A 27 -40.71 -12.36 -22.09
N ARG A 28 -39.68 -12.82 -21.38
CA ARG A 28 -38.59 -11.93 -20.94
C ARG A 28 -37.77 -11.58 -22.16
N SER A 29 -37.61 -10.28 -22.46
CA SER A 29 -36.69 -9.86 -23.50
C SER A 29 -35.30 -10.44 -23.20
N ARG A 30 -34.67 -11.04 -24.21
CA ARG A 30 -33.28 -11.53 -24.09
C ARG A 30 -32.31 -10.39 -23.78
N SER A 31 -32.66 -9.17 -24.18
CA SER A 31 -31.93 -7.96 -23.83
C SER A 31 -32.35 -7.46 -22.44
N PRO A 32 -31.39 -7.06 -21.59
CA PRO A 32 -31.70 -6.42 -20.32
C PRO A 32 -32.39 -5.07 -20.56
N PHE A 33 -33.29 -4.66 -19.66
CA PHE A 33 -34.16 -3.50 -19.87
C PHE A 33 -33.39 -2.19 -20.17
N PHE A 34 -32.19 -1.99 -19.60
CA PHE A 34 -31.39 -0.78 -19.82
C PHE A 34 -30.80 -0.68 -21.23
N ARG A 35 -30.83 -1.76 -22.02
CA ARG A 35 -30.48 -1.75 -23.45
C ARG A 35 -31.69 -1.53 -24.36
N LEU A 36 -32.92 -1.64 -23.84
CA LEU A 36 -34.12 -1.42 -24.63
C LEU A 36 -34.20 0.05 -25.08
N ALA A 37 -34.65 0.28 -26.30
CA ALA A 37 -34.89 1.62 -26.83
C ALA A 37 -35.86 2.41 -25.94
N ALA A 38 -36.89 1.74 -25.42
CA ALA A 38 -37.87 2.29 -24.49
C ALA A 38 -37.24 2.88 -23.21
N HIS A 39 -36.09 2.38 -22.77
CA HIS A 39 -35.34 2.97 -21.67
C HIS A 39 -34.30 3.98 -22.17
N ARG A 40 -33.49 3.60 -23.16
CA ARG A 40 -32.32 4.37 -23.58
C ARG A 40 -32.69 5.73 -24.21
N ILE A 41 -33.78 5.81 -24.96
CA ILE A 41 -34.21 7.05 -25.62
C ILE A 41 -34.67 8.08 -24.57
N PRO A 42 -35.66 7.80 -23.71
CA PRO A 42 -36.09 8.77 -22.69
C PRO A 42 -34.97 9.17 -21.73
N THR A 43 -34.10 8.23 -21.36
CA THR A 43 -33.01 8.51 -20.42
C THR A 43 -31.89 9.37 -21.00
N LEU A 44 -31.38 9.03 -22.18
CA LEU A 44 -30.23 9.72 -22.76
C LEU A 44 -30.64 10.95 -23.59
N TRP A 45 -31.68 10.83 -24.41
CA TRP A 45 -32.05 11.87 -25.38
C TRP A 45 -32.98 12.92 -24.78
N SER A 46 -33.97 12.50 -23.99
CA SER A 46 -34.91 13.44 -23.38
C SER A 46 -34.36 13.97 -22.06
N LEU A 47 -34.10 13.09 -21.10
CA LEU A 47 -33.74 13.49 -19.73
C LEU A 47 -32.31 14.01 -19.62
N TYR A 48 -31.30 13.20 -19.96
CA TYR A 48 -29.89 13.58 -19.76
C TYR A 48 -29.50 14.82 -20.59
N ARG A 49 -29.81 14.83 -21.90
CA ARG A 49 -29.54 16.00 -22.74
C ARG A 49 -30.39 17.20 -22.35
N GLY A 50 -31.66 17.01 -21.99
CA GLY A 50 -32.52 18.09 -21.49
C GLY A 50 -31.92 18.75 -20.24
N LEU A 51 -31.50 17.95 -19.26
CA LEU A 51 -30.85 18.43 -18.05
C LEU A 51 -29.57 19.21 -18.37
N LEU A 52 -28.72 18.71 -19.28
CA LEU A 52 -27.50 19.42 -19.66
C LEU A 52 -27.77 20.71 -20.44
N ARG A 53 -28.77 20.75 -21.32
CA ARG A 53 -29.12 21.91 -22.13
C ARG A 53 -29.75 23.02 -21.29
N ASN A 54 -30.53 22.66 -20.27
CA ASN A 54 -31.24 23.61 -19.42
C ASN A 54 -30.51 23.89 -18.09
N SER A 55 -29.33 23.29 -17.86
CA SER A 55 -28.49 23.61 -16.69
C SER A 55 -27.89 25.03 -16.82
N PRO A 56 -28.01 25.89 -15.79
CA PRO A 56 -27.54 27.28 -15.86
C PRO A 56 -26.02 27.43 -15.77
N THR A 57 -25.32 26.50 -15.13
CA THR A 57 -23.87 26.58 -14.90
C THR A 57 -23.15 25.26 -15.20
N GLU A 58 -21.86 25.34 -15.50
CA GLU A 58 -21.02 24.15 -15.75
C GLU A 58 -20.86 23.25 -14.53
N ASP A 59 -20.95 23.79 -13.31
CA ASP A 59 -20.91 22.98 -12.07
C ASP A 59 -22.15 22.08 -11.94
N VAL A 60 -23.32 22.60 -12.29
CA VAL A 60 -24.56 21.81 -12.31
C VAL A 60 -24.48 20.74 -13.39
N LYS A 61 -23.99 21.07 -14.60
CA LYS A 61 -23.75 20.09 -15.67
C LYS A 61 -22.77 19.00 -15.23
N PHE A 62 -21.67 19.37 -14.57
CA PHE A 62 -20.71 18.42 -14.00
C PHE A 62 -21.40 17.47 -13.01
N ARG A 63 -22.23 18.00 -12.11
CA ARG A 63 -22.96 17.18 -11.14
C ARG A 63 -23.95 16.24 -11.80
N VAL A 64 -24.68 16.69 -12.82
CA VAL A 64 -25.57 15.84 -13.63
C VAL A 64 -24.78 14.69 -14.26
N ARG A 65 -23.66 14.99 -14.96
CA ARG A 65 -22.78 13.96 -15.54
C ARG A 65 -22.30 12.94 -14.49
N LEU A 66 -21.87 13.42 -13.33
CA LEU A 66 -21.39 12.58 -12.24
C LEU A 66 -22.49 11.65 -11.70
N LEU A 67 -23.72 12.15 -11.54
CA LEU A 67 -24.86 11.35 -11.07
C LEU A 67 -25.23 10.26 -12.07
N PHE A 68 -25.25 10.56 -13.37
CA PHE A 68 -25.47 9.55 -14.40
C PHE A 68 -24.35 8.50 -14.44
N ARG A 69 -23.08 8.90 -14.31
CA ARG A 69 -21.95 7.95 -14.22
C ARG A 69 -22.04 7.05 -12.99
N ARG A 70 -22.42 7.60 -11.83
CA ARG A 70 -22.60 6.83 -10.60
C ARG A 70 -23.73 5.80 -10.72
N ASN A 71 -24.82 6.18 -11.38
CA ASN A 71 -26.02 5.36 -11.51
C ASN A 71 -26.01 4.45 -12.74
N LYS A 72 -24.96 4.45 -13.57
CA LYS A 72 -24.87 3.63 -14.80
C LYS A 72 -24.92 2.12 -14.55
N HIS A 73 -24.63 1.69 -13.33
CA HIS A 73 -24.61 0.28 -12.91
C HIS A 73 -25.92 -0.17 -12.25
N LEU A 74 -26.97 0.67 -12.25
CA LEU A 74 -28.27 0.27 -11.70
C LEU A 74 -28.95 -0.71 -12.66
N THR A 75 -29.10 -1.96 -12.21
CA THR A 75 -29.74 -3.07 -12.94
C THR A 75 -31.12 -3.43 -12.38
N GLY A 76 -31.60 -2.75 -11.34
CA GLY A 76 -32.94 -2.93 -10.78
C GLY A 76 -33.95 -1.97 -11.42
N LEU A 77 -35.11 -2.48 -11.86
CA LEU A 77 -36.16 -1.69 -12.50
C LEU A 77 -36.67 -0.57 -11.59
N ASP A 78 -37.07 -0.90 -10.37
CA ASP A 78 -37.69 0.06 -9.44
C ASP A 78 -36.73 1.18 -9.07
N LYS A 79 -35.51 0.82 -8.65
CA LYS A 79 -34.45 1.79 -8.34
C LYS A 79 -34.13 2.69 -9.52
N THR A 80 -34.16 2.15 -10.74
CA THR A 80 -33.92 2.94 -11.95
C THR A 80 -35.08 3.89 -12.21
N ARG A 81 -36.33 3.40 -12.11
CA ARG A 81 -37.55 4.21 -12.24
C ARG A 81 -37.55 5.38 -11.26
N ASP A 82 -37.26 5.14 -9.99
CA ASP A 82 -37.22 6.19 -8.96
C ASP A 82 -36.18 7.28 -9.27
N ARG A 83 -35.00 6.86 -9.75
CA ARG A 83 -33.94 7.80 -10.15
C ARG A 83 -34.32 8.60 -11.39
N LEU A 84 -35.03 8.00 -12.34
CA LEU A 84 -35.52 8.71 -13.52
C LEU A 84 -36.62 9.70 -13.17
N LEU A 85 -37.58 9.31 -12.34
CA LEU A 85 -38.63 10.22 -11.85
C LEU A 85 -38.02 11.42 -11.12
N LEU A 86 -37.04 11.19 -10.26
CA LEU A 86 -36.29 12.27 -9.62
C LEU A 86 -35.57 13.16 -10.66
N GLY A 87 -34.99 12.56 -11.69
CA GLY A 87 -34.35 13.29 -12.78
C GLY A 87 -35.33 14.18 -13.55
N TYR A 88 -36.54 13.70 -13.87
CA TYR A 88 -37.56 14.50 -14.55
C TYR A 88 -38.05 15.66 -13.67
N LYS A 89 -38.22 15.44 -12.35
CA LYS A 89 -38.49 16.54 -11.41
C LYS A 89 -37.40 17.62 -11.47
N TRP A 90 -36.13 17.24 -11.60
CA TRP A 90 -35.05 18.22 -11.78
C TRP A 90 -35.11 18.92 -13.14
N LEU A 91 -35.50 18.21 -14.20
CA LEU A 91 -35.65 18.79 -15.54
C LEU A 91 -36.73 19.87 -15.54
N ASP A 92 -37.88 19.60 -14.92
CA ASP A 92 -38.96 20.58 -14.79
C ASP A 92 -38.50 21.81 -14.01
N PHE A 93 -37.75 21.61 -12.92
CA PHE A 93 -37.15 22.70 -12.15
C PHE A 93 -36.16 23.54 -12.99
N PHE A 94 -35.33 22.89 -13.82
CA PHE A 94 -34.40 23.58 -14.71
C PHE A 94 -35.13 24.35 -15.81
N ASN A 95 -36.22 23.79 -16.33
CA ASN A 95 -37.06 24.47 -17.32
C ASN A 95 -37.69 25.74 -16.73
N LYS A 96 -38.25 25.67 -15.50
CA LYS A 96 -38.79 26.83 -14.79
C LYS A 96 -37.73 27.91 -14.56
N ALA A 97 -36.55 27.53 -14.09
CA ALA A 97 -35.43 28.47 -13.92
C ALA A 97 -35.03 29.14 -15.25
N LYS A 98 -35.01 28.37 -16.35
CA LYS A 98 -34.70 28.88 -17.69
C LYS A 98 -35.80 29.81 -18.23
N ALA A 99 -37.05 29.56 -17.89
CA ALA A 99 -38.20 30.39 -18.23
C ALA A 99 -38.24 31.72 -17.46
N GLY A 100 -37.35 31.94 -16.49
CA GLY A 100 -37.23 33.20 -15.77
C GLY A 100 -37.73 33.19 -14.32
N ASP A 101 -38.13 32.02 -13.77
CA ASP A 101 -38.55 31.93 -12.37
C ASP A 101 -37.39 32.27 -11.42
N ALA A 102 -37.49 33.43 -10.75
CA ALA A 102 -36.46 33.97 -9.87
C ALA A 102 -36.12 33.03 -8.70
N HIS A 103 -37.13 32.35 -8.13
CA HIS A 103 -36.91 31.42 -7.02
C HIS A 103 -36.08 30.21 -7.50
N CYS A 104 -36.48 29.61 -8.62
CA CYS A 104 -35.77 28.46 -9.18
C CYS A 104 -34.33 28.82 -9.58
N GLN A 105 -34.11 30.01 -10.16
CA GLN A 105 -32.78 30.52 -10.49
C GLN A 105 -31.89 30.68 -9.26
N GLU A 106 -32.40 31.27 -8.18
CA GLU A 106 -31.62 31.49 -6.96
C GLU A 106 -31.25 30.16 -6.29
N VAL A 107 -32.18 29.20 -6.25
CA VAL A 107 -31.90 27.85 -5.74
C VAL A 107 -30.78 27.18 -6.56
N LEU A 108 -30.81 27.27 -7.89
CA LEU A 108 -29.75 26.71 -8.74
C LEU A 108 -28.42 27.44 -8.57
N ARG A 109 -28.41 28.77 -8.42
CA ARG A 109 -27.20 29.55 -8.11
C ARG A 109 -26.58 29.09 -6.79
N ARG A 110 -27.39 28.94 -5.74
CA ARG A 110 -26.93 28.43 -4.44
C ARG A 110 -26.33 27.04 -4.57
N PHE A 111 -27.00 26.12 -5.26
CA PHE A 111 -26.46 24.78 -5.50
C PHE A 111 -25.19 24.78 -6.35
N SER A 112 -25.09 25.65 -7.35
CA SER A 112 -23.88 25.82 -8.14
C SER A 112 -22.70 26.20 -7.26
N ARG A 113 -22.88 27.19 -6.36
CA ARG A 113 -21.84 27.61 -5.39
C ARG A 113 -21.43 26.45 -4.48
N LEU A 114 -22.39 25.67 -3.97
CA LEU A 114 -22.11 24.49 -3.14
C LEU A 114 -21.35 23.39 -3.91
N ILE A 115 -21.72 23.14 -5.17
CA ILE A 115 -21.03 22.16 -6.02
C ILE A 115 -19.61 22.64 -6.31
N ALA A 116 -19.42 23.91 -6.67
CA ALA A 116 -18.11 24.51 -6.90
C ALA A 116 -17.21 24.39 -5.66
N ALA A 117 -17.74 24.71 -4.47
CA ALA A 117 -17.02 24.53 -3.20
C ALA A 117 -16.62 23.07 -2.96
N LYS A 118 -17.54 22.11 -3.19
CA LYS A 118 -17.25 20.67 -3.08
C LYS A 118 -16.19 20.21 -4.09
N ARG A 119 -16.22 20.70 -5.32
CA ARG A 119 -15.20 20.39 -6.35
C ARG A 119 -13.83 20.91 -5.96
N ARG A 120 -13.74 22.16 -5.50
CA ARG A 120 -12.49 22.73 -4.99
C ARG A 120 -11.93 21.92 -3.83
N LYS A 121 -12.79 21.53 -2.88
CA LYS A 121 -12.41 20.65 -1.77
C LYS A 121 -11.91 19.29 -2.27
N ALA A 122 -12.61 18.65 -3.21
CA ALA A 122 -12.20 17.36 -3.77
C ALA A 122 -10.85 17.44 -4.50
N ARG A 123 -10.66 18.47 -5.34
CA ARG A 123 -9.37 18.72 -6.02
C ARG A 123 -8.25 18.96 -5.02
N MET A 124 -8.51 19.71 -3.95
CA MET A 124 -7.53 19.89 -2.87
C MET A 124 -7.14 18.56 -2.23
N TRP A 125 -8.12 17.69 -1.95
CA TRP A 125 -7.86 16.35 -1.43
C TRP A 125 -7.07 15.48 -2.42
N GLU A 126 -7.37 15.54 -3.72
CA GLU A 126 -6.59 14.85 -4.75
C GLU A 126 -5.13 15.30 -4.73
N ILE A 127 -4.87 16.62 -4.74
CA ILE A 127 -3.51 17.17 -4.65
C ILE A 127 -2.81 16.71 -3.36
N VAL A 128 -3.51 16.76 -2.21
CA VAL A 128 -2.97 16.29 -0.93
C VAL A 128 -2.66 14.80 -0.97
N HIS A 129 -3.52 13.97 -1.58
CA HIS A 129 -3.28 12.54 -1.73
C HIS A 129 -2.11 12.24 -2.65
N GLU A 130 -2.02 12.90 -3.80
CA GLU A 130 -0.89 12.80 -4.74
C GLU A 130 0.43 13.17 -4.06
N GLU A 131 0.44 14.26 -3.29
CA GLU A 131 1.62 14.68 -2.54
C GLU A 131 1.99 13.68 -1.44
N LEU A 132 0.99 13.16 -0.69
CA LEU A 132 1.22 12.10 0.29
C LEU A 132 1.76 10.81 -0.36
N GLU A 133 1.28 10.45 -1.54
CA GLU A 133 1.78 9.31 -2.31
C GLU A 133 3.21 9.54 -2.80
N SER A 134 3.51 10.71 -3.36
CA SER A 134 4.86 11.12 -3.74
C SER A 134 5.82 11.07 -2.54
N GLN A 135 5.41 11.58 -1.38
CA GLN A 135 6.19 11.49 -0.15
C GLN A 135 6.39 10.05 0.31
N LYS A 136 5.35 9.21 0.25
CA LYS A 136 5.46 7.77 0.53
C LYS A 136 6.44 7.09 -0.42
N GLN A 137 6.37 7.37 -1.72
CA GLN A 137 7.30 6.82 -2.71
C GLN A 137 8.75 7.24 -2.41
N ARG A 138 8.99 8.53 -2.12
CA ARG A 138 10.32 9.04 -1.75
C ARG A 138 10.84 8.41 -0.46
N ARG A 139 9.98 8.25 0.56
CA ARG A 139 10.33 7.62 1.83
C ARG A 139 10.63 6.13 1.69
N ASN A 140 9.88 5.45 0.83
CA ASN A 140 9.99 4.01 0.59
C ASN A 140 10.91 3.68 -0.59
N ARG A 141 11.62 4.66 -1.15
CA ARG A 141 12.58 4.41 -2.22
C ARG A 141 13.65 3.43 -1.71
N PRO A 142 13.91 2.32 -2.40
CA PRO A 142 14.95 1.39 -2.00
C PRO A 142 16.33 2.05 -2.06
N ILE A 143 17.05 2.09 -0.95
CA ILE A 143 18.41 2.64 -0.87
C ILE A 143 19.40 1.51 -0.61
N PHE A 144 20.50 1.47 -1.36
CA PHE A 144 21.59 0.53 -1.08
C PHE A 144 22.21 0.81 0.29
N THR A 145 22.27 -0.23 1.12
CA THR A 145 22.81 -0.12 2.49
C THR A 145 24.33 -0.29 2.53
N GLY A 146 24.94 -0.72 1.42
CA GLY A 146 26.34 -1.14 1.34
C GLY A 146 26.57 -2.59 1.76
N GLY A 147 25.52 -3.38 1.99
CA GLY A 147 25.62 -4.82 2.28
C GLY A 147 25.24 -5.67 1.08
N PHE A 148 25.64 -6.94 1.12
CA PHE A 148 25.14 -7.98 0.22
C PHE A 148 24.15 -8.88 0.97
N ILE A 149 23.22 -9.46 0.23
CA ILE A 149 22.48 -10.65 0.63
C ILE A 149 23.22 -11.84 0.01
N ARG A 150 23.59 -12.81 0.84
CA ARG A 150 24.28 -14.02 0.38
C ARG A 150 23.35 -14.83 -0.53
N PRO A 151 23.85 -15.44 -1.62
CA PRO A 151 23.03 -16.35 -2.41
C PRO A 151 22.51 -17.48 -1.53
N THR A 152 21.31 -17.94 -1.83
CA THR A 152 20.69 -19.11 -1.20
C THR A 152 19.91 -19.84 -2.27
N LEU A 153 19.33 -20.99 -1.92
CA LEU A 153 18.49 -21.77 -2.85
C LEU A 153 17.31 -20.96 -3.43
N ASN A 154 16.87 -19.91 -2.71
CA ASN A 154 15.71 -19.10 -3.09
C ASN A 154 16.09 -17.87 -3.93
N HIS A 155 17.35 -17.47 -3.98
CA HIS A 155 17.77 -16.28 -4.75
C HIS A 155 19.27 -16.28 -5.06
N VAL A 156 19.59 -15.69 -6.20
CA VAL A 156 20.96 -15.32 -6.58
C VAL A 156 21.50 -14.24 -5.62
N PRO A 157 22.80 -13.88 -5.69
CA PRO A 157 23.32 -12.79 -4.89
C PRO A 157 22.60 -11.47 -5.19
N LEU A 158 22.15 -10.79 -4.15
CA LEU A 158 21.37 -9.55 -4.26
C LEU A 158 21.98 -8.43 -3.41
N PRO A 159 21.79 -7.15 -3.79
CA PRO A 159 22.18 -6.04 -2.93
C PRO A 159 21.24 -5.93 -1.74
N ARG A 160 21.77 -5.58 -0.56
CA ARG A 160 20.95 -5.28 0.61
C ARG A 160 20.42 -3.86 0.51
N MET A 161 19.11 -3.72 0.32
CA MET A 161 18.42 -2.43 0.22
C MET A 161 17.54 -2.16 1.44
N LYS A 162 17.28 -0.87 1.75
CA LYS A 162 16.31 -0.47 2.79
C LYS A 162 15.40 0.67 2.28
N PRO A 163 14.06 0.49 2.29
CA PRO A 163 13.37 -0.80 2.41
C PRO A 163 13.74 -1.75 1.24
N GLN A 164 13.52 -3.06 1.43
CA GLN A 164 13.69 -4.03 0.34
C GLN A 164 12.50 -3.88 -0.63
N PRO A 165 12.72 -3.84 -1.96
CA PRO A 165 11.62 -3.80 -2.92
C PRO A 165 10.65 -4.98 -2.73
N PRO A 166 9.32 -4.76 -2.77
CA PRO A 166 8.33 -5.81 -2.56
C PRO A 166 8.44 -6.93 -3.60
N ALA A 167 8.90 -6.62 -4.82
CA ALA A 167 9.16 -7.62 -5.85
C ALA A 167 10.24 -8.64 -5.42
N ILE A 168 11.32 -8.17 -4.79
CA ILE A 168 12.41 -9.05 -4.32
C ILE A 168 11.94 -9.88 -3.14
N SER A 169 11.35 -9.25 -2.12
CA SER A 169 10.86 -9.99 -0.94
C SER A 169 9.76 -10.99 -1.33
N GLY A 170 8.83 -10.58 -2.19
CA GLY A 170 7.76 -11.43 -2.71
C GLY A 170 8.29 -12.60 -3.56
N MET A 171 9.32 -12.38 -4.39
CA MET A 171 9.99 -13.46 -5.14
C MET A 171 10.59 -14.51 -4.19
N ILE A 172 11.29 -14.09 -3.13
CA ILE A 172 11.90 -15.00 -2.16
C ILE A 172 10.81 -15.83 -1.46
N VAL A 173 9.76 -15.18 -0.96
CA VAL A 173 8.65 -15.85 -0.28
C VAL A 173 7.94 -16.85 -1.19
N LYS A 174 7.63 -16.46 -2.44
CA LYS A 174 7.00 -17.35 -3.43
C LYS A 174 7.87 -18.59 -3.70
N ARG A 175 9.19 -18.42 -3.79
CA ARG A 175 10.13 -19.54 -4.00
C ARG A 175 10.21 -20.47 -2.79
N ILE A 176 10.21 -19.93 -1.56
CA ILE A 176 10.15 -20.73 -0.34
C ILE A 176 8.89 -21.60 -0.34
N ILE A 177 7.72 -21.01 -0.62
CA ILE A 177 6.44 -21.73 -0.66
C ILE A 177 6.45 -22.77 -1.78
N ALA A 178 6.93 -22.42 -2.98
CA ALA A 178 7.01 -23.34 -4.11
C ALA A 178 7.92 -24.54 -3.80
N ARG A 179 9.07 -24.31 -3.16
CA ARG A 179 9.99 -25.37 -2.76
C ARG A 179 9.35 -26.29 -1.71
N ARG A 180 8.68 -25.73 -0.70
CA ARG A 180 7.94 -26.51 0.29
C ARG A 180 6.90 -27.42 -0.38
N ARG A 181 6.09 -26.87 -1.28
CA ARG A 181 5.09 -27.66 -2.04
C ARG A 181 5.73 -28.75 -2.89
N ARG A 182 6.91 -28.51 -3.47
CA ARG A 182 7.65 -29.56 -4.21
C ARG A 182 8.15 -30.67 -3.28
N GLN A 183 8.62 -30.34 -2.09
CA GLN A 183 9.05 -31.34 -1.11
C GLN A 183 7.87 -32.18 -0.62
N GLU A 184 6.74 -31.56 -0.32
CA GLU A 184 5.50 -32.26 0.06
C GLU A 184 5.02 -33.19 -1.07
N ARG A 185 5.00 -32.70 -2.32
CA ARG A 185 4.65 -33.55 -3.49
C ARG A 185 5.64 -34.68 -3.73
N LYS A 186 6.93 -34.40 -3.57
CA LYS A 186 7.98 -35.42 -3.71
C LYS A 186 7.73 -36.56 -2.72
N ALA A 187 7.49 -36.22 -1.45
CA ALA A 187 7.20 -37.22 -0.42
C ALA A 187 5.93 -38.01 -0.75
N GLN A 188 4.88 -37.36 -1.25
CA GLN A 188 3.67 -38.07 -1.69
C GLN A 188 3.96 -39.05 -2.83
N PHE A 189 4.71 -38.63 -3.86
CA PHE A 189 5.08 -39.50 -4.96
C PHE A 189 5.97 -40.67 -4.55
N GLU A 190 6.82 -40.49 -3.54
CA GLU A 190 7.61 -41.60 -2.97
C GLU A 190 6.68 -42.63 -2.29
N ILE A 191 5.65 -42.17 -1.55
CA ILE A 191 4.62 -43.05 -0.96
C ILE A 191 3.81 -43.75 -2.06
N ASP A 192 3.32 -43.02 -3.06
CA ASP A 192 2.51 -43.58 -4.14
C ASP A 192 3.28 -44.66 -4.92
N LEU A 193 4.60 -44.48 -5.11
CA LEU A 193 5.45 -45.49 -5.74
C LEU A 193 5.60 -46.74 -4.87
N GLU A 194 5.76 -46.59 -3.55
CA GLU A 194 5.79 -47.71 -2.62
C GLU A 194 4.46 -48.48 -2.64
N ASP A 195 3.32 -47.77 -2.59
CA ASP A 195 1.99 -48.36 -2.65
C ASP A 195 1.78 -49.15 -3.96
N LEU A 196 2.18 -48.61 -5.11
CA LEU A 196 2.11 -49.32 -6.39
C LEU A 196 2.92 -50.63 -6.38
N THR A 197 4.09 -50.65 -5.73
CA THR A 197 4.87 -51.90 -5.59
C THR A 197 4.25 -52.90 -4.62
N LEU A 198 3.52 -52.42 -3.61
CA LEU A 198 2.78 -53.29 -2.69
C LEU A 198 1.57 -53.91 -3.37
N GLU A 199 0.82 -53.13 -4.15
CA GLU A 199 -0.34 -53.59 -4.92
C GLU A 199 0.07 -54.63 -5.99
N GLU A 200 1.17 -54.40 -6.70
CA GLU A 200 1.74 -55.39 -7.63
C GLU A 200 2.01 -56.73 -6.92
N ARG A 201 2.73 -56.70 -5.79
CA ARG A 201 3.04 -57.90 -5.00
C ARG A 201 1.78 -58.56 -4.44
N PHE A 202 0.79 -57.77 -4.08
CA PHE A 202 -0.49 -58.26 -3.58
C PHE A 202 -1.26 -59.00 -4.69
N GLU A 203 -1.37 -58.42 -5.88
CA GLU A 203 -1.98 -59.09 -7.05
C GLU A 203 -1.26 -60.39 -7.40
N GLU A 204 0.09 -60.36 -7.44
CA GLU A 204 0.89 -61.57 -7.66
C GLU A 204 0.65 -62.65 -6.60
N GLY A 205 0.51 -62.23 -5.34
CA GLY A 205 0.18 -63.10 -4.22
C GLY A 205 -1.22 -63.72 -4.35
N LEU A 206 -2.22 -62.90 -4.70
CA LEU A 206 -3.60 -63.34 -4.89
C LEU A 206 -3.72 -64.36 -6.02
N ARG A 207 -3.02 -64.10 -7.14
CA ARG A 207 -2.95 -65.01 -8.30
C ARG A 207 -2.38 -66.37 -7.92
N LYS A 208 -1.42 -66.43 -7.00
CA LYS A 208 -0.84 -67.70 -6.50
C LYS A 208 -1.83 -68.49 -5.63
N VAL A 209 -2.71 -67.81 -4.89
CA VAL A 209 -3.63 -68.43 -3.94
C VAL A 209 -4.91 -68.93 -4.62
N GLU A 210 -5.60 -68.09 -5.39
CA GLU A 210 -6.95 -68.42 -5.87
C GLU A 210 -6.97 -69.38 -7.06
N LYS A 211 -5.85 -69.58 -7.79
CA LYS A 211 -5.72 -70.42 -9.00
C LYS A 211 -6.75 -70.12 -10.12
N THR A 212 -7.59 -69.11 -9.95
CA THR A 212 -8.54 -68.58 -10.92
C THR A 212 -7.93 -67.40 -11.67
N ASP A 213 -8.48 -67.12 -12.85
CA ASP A 213 -8.03 -66.04 -13.72
C ASP A 213 -8.58 -64.70 -13.20
N VAL A 214 -8.00 -64.21 -12.11
CA VAL A 214 -8.33 -62.90 -11.55
C VAL A 214 -7.78 -61.81 -12.50
N PRO A 215 -8.59 -60.83 -12.92
CA PRO A 215 -8.10 -59.74 -13.76
C PRO A 215 -7.03 -58.96 -13.00
N THR A 216 -5.84 -58.89 -13.59
CA THR A 216 -4.68 -58.19 -13.01
C THR A 216 -4.56 -56.83 -13.66
N ILE A 217 -4.55 -55.78 -12.84
CA ILE A 217 -4.45 -54.39 -13.30
C ILE A 217 -2.99 -53.94 -13.28
N PHE A 218 -2.22 -54.41 -12.30
CA PHE A 218 -0.83 -53.97 -12.06
C PHE A 218 0.20 -55.01 -12.49
N SER A 219 -0.08 -56.31 -12.32
CA SER A 219 0.86 -57.42 -12.55
C SER A 219 0.65 -58.19 -13.88
N GLY A 220 -0.39 -57.84 -14.65
CA GLY A 220 -0.87 -58.65 -15.78
C GLY A 220 -0.04 -58.55 -17.07
N THR A 221 0.58 -57.40 -17.31
CA THR A 221 1.50 -57.19 -18.43
C THR A 221 2.78 -56.56 -17.91
N PRO A 222 3.95 -56.88 -18.50
CA PRO A 222 5.22 -56.27 -18.11
C PRO A 222 5.20 -54.72 -18.16
N THR A 223 4.31 -54.14 -18.98
CA THR A 223 4.19 -52.71 -19.18
C THR A 223 3.15 -52.04 -18.28
N ALA A 224 2.19 -52.78 -17.70
CA ALA A 224 1.07 -52.18 -16.95
C ALA A 224 1.57 -51.36 -15.75
N LEU A 225 2.48 -51.91 -14.95
CA LEU A 225 3.04 -51.18 -13.81
C LEU A 225 3.84 -49.94 -14.24
N ASP A 226 4.62 -50.07 -15.31
CA ASP A 226 5.43 -48.98 -15.84
C ASP A 226 4.56 -47.81 -16.33
N GLU A 227 3.38 -48.09 -16.89
CA GLU A 227 2.40 -47.05 -17.29
C GLU A 227 1.92 -46.22 -16.09
N TRP A 228 1.72 -46.83 -14.92
CA TRP A 228 1.36 -46.12 -13.69
C TRP A 228 2.55 -45.39 -13.06
N LYS A 229 3.74 -45.99 -13.09
CA LYS A 229 4.96 -45.39 -12.53
C LYS A 229 5.47 -44.22 -13.35
N GLN A 230 5.38 -44.28 -14.68
CA GLN A 230 6.01 -43.32 -15.59
C GLN A 230 5.58 -41.86 -15.31
N PRO A 231 4.29 -41.49 -15.18
CA PRO A 231 3.89 -40.12 -14.88
C PRO A 231 4.44 -39.61 -13.54
N ILE A 232 4.56 -40.50 -12.55
CA ILE A 232 5.14 -40.18 -11.24
C ILE A 232 6.65 -39.94 -11.37
N LEU A 233 7.35 -40.82 -12.10
CA LEU A 233 8.79 -40.70 -12.36
C LEU A 233 9.13 -39.42 -13.16
N GLU A 234 8.35 -39.10 -14.19
CA GLU A 234 8.49 -37.84 -14.96
C GLU A 234 8.29 -36.62 -14.05
N SER A 235 7.29 -36.67 -13.16
CA SER A 235 7.03 -35.61 -12.19
C SER A 235 8.19 -35.45 -11.18
N LEU A 236 8.74 -36.55 -10.68
CA LEU A 236 9.94 -36.55 -9.83
C LEU A 236 11.15 -35.98 -10.58
N GLN A 237 11.36 -36.34 -11.84
CA GLN A 237 12.42 -35.78 -12.67
C GLN A 237 12.29 -34.26 -12.81
N GLY A 238 11.07 -33.74 -13.01
CA GLY A 238 10.79 -32.30 -13.02
C GLY A 238 11.11 -31.60 -11.69
N ILE A 239 10.87 -32.28 -10.56
CA ILE A 239 11.28 -31.80 -9.23
C ILE A 239 12.81 -31.79 -9.09
N HIS A 240 13.51 -32.82 -9.57
CA HIS A 240 14.97 -32.89 -9.56
C HIS A 240 15.62 -31.79 -10.40
N GLN A 241 15.10 -31.52 -11.60
CA GLN A 241 15.55 -30.40 -12.43
C GLN A 241 15.34 -29.07 -11.70
N SER A 242 14.17 -28.88 -11.06
CA SER A 242 13.89 -27.69 -10.25
C SER A 242 14.87 -27.52 -9.09
N ASN A 243 15.23 -28.60 -8.40
CA ASN A 243 16.22 -28.57 -7.32
C ASN A 243 17.61 -28.21 -7.84
N SER A 244 18.00 -28.71 -9.01
CA SER A 244 19.27 -28.38 -9.65
C SER A 244 19.37 -26.87 -9.95
N LEU A 245 18.28 -26.26 -10.42
CA LEU A 245 18.19 -24.80 -10.59
C LEU A 245 18.27 -24.06 -9.25
N ASP A 246 17.67 -24.59 -8.18
CA ASP A 246 17.77 -24.01 -6.84
C ASP A 246 19.23 -24.00 -6.36
N PHE A 247 19.99 -25.09 -6.58
CA PHE A 247 21.42 -25.17 -6.28
C PHE A 247 22.27 -24.24 -7.15
N ALA A 248 21.99 -24.15 -8.45
CA ALA A 248 22.67 -23.23 -9.36
C ALA A 248 22.52 -21.76 -8.91
N ARG A 249 21.36 -21.38 -8.37
CA ARG A 249 21.16 -20.05 -7.78
C ARG A 249 22.00 -19.82 -6.52
N ALA A 250 22.16 -20.84 -5.69
CA ALA A 250 22.96 -20.75 -4.48
C ALA A 250 24.47 -20.67 -4.78
N SER A 251 24.94 -21.30 -5.85
CA SER A 251 26.34 -21.26 -6.29
C SER A 251 26.68 -20.07 -7.19
N THR A 252 25.68 -19.26 -7.59
CA THR A 252 25.91 -18.10 -8.47
C THR A 252 26.86 -17.09 -7.80
N PRO A 253 27.99 -16.71 -8.43
CA PRO A 253 28.92 -15.73 -7.88
C PRO A 253 28.38 -14.29 -7.97
N TYR A 254 28.97 -13.37 -7.21
CA TYR A 254 28.61 -11.96 -7.26
C TYR A 254 29.07 -11.33 -8.58
N ARG A 255 28.13 -10.71 -9.31
CA ARG A 255 28.46 -9.93 -10.51
C ARG A 255 29.39 -8.75 -10.15
N PRO A 256 30.44 -8.45 -10.93
CA PRO A 256 31.37 -7.38 -10.62
C PRO A 256 30.70 -6.00 -10.56
N GLU A 257 29.72 -5.74 -11.43
CA GLU A 257 28.89 -4.53 -11.42
C GLU A 257 28.14 -4.36 -10.10
N LEU A 258 27.57 -5.45 -9.57
CA LEU A 258 26.87 -5.46 -8.30
C LEU A 258 27.83 -5.16 -7.14
N VAL A 259 29.04 -5.73 -7.18
CA VAL A 259 30.08 -5.46 -6.20
C VAL A 259 30.47 -3.97 -6.23
N ALA A 260 30.72 -3.42 -7.42
CA ALA A 260 31.04 -2.01 -7.60
C ALA A 260 29.94 -1.10 -7.03
N ALA A 261 28.67 -1.34 -7.37
CA ALA A 261 27.54 -0.55 -6.87
C ALA A 261 27.41 -0.60 -5.34
N VAL A 262 27.63 -1.77 -4.73
CA VAL A 262 27.57 -1.93 -3.26
C VAL A 262 28.76 -1.24 -2.58
N LEU A 263 29.97 -1.32 -3.14
CA LEU A 263 31.14 -0.60 -2.64
C LEU A 263 30.97 0.91 -2.78
N GLU A 264 30.42 1.40 -3.89
CA GLU A 264 30.09 2.81 -4.06
C GLU A 264 29.06 3.26 -3.01
N ALA A 265 28.02 2.46 -2.75
CA ALA A 265 27.06 2.74 -1.70
C ALA A 265 27.71 2.80 -0.30
N ARG A 266 28.72 1.97 -0.02
CA ARG A 266 29.53 2.08 1.22
C ARG A 266 30.29 3.40 1.28
N ARG A 267 30.97 3.79 0.20
CA ARG A 267 31.71 5.07 0.12
C ARG A 267 30.76 6.25 0.34
N ARG A 268 29.63 6.29 -0.37
CA ARG A 268 28.59 7.32 -0.21
C ARG A 268 28.02 7.36 1.21
N LYS A 269 27.82 6.20 1.86
CA LYS A 269 27.38 6.13 3.25
C LYS A 269 28.39 6.74 4.22
N ILE A 270 29.68 6.44 4.05
CA ILE A 270 30.76 7.04 4.85
C ILE A 270 30.78 8.55 4.61
N TYR A 271 30.81 8.99 3.36
CA TYR A 271 30.78 10.41 2.99
C TYR A 271 29.60 11.15 3.62
N ASN A 272 28.38 10.62 3.49
CA ASN A 272 27.19 11.21 4.08
C ASN A 272 27.27 11.27 5.61
N LYS A 273 27.85 10.26 6.27
CA LYS A 273 28.05 10.26 7.72
C LYS A 273 29.10 11.26 8.17
N THR A 274 30.17 11.44 7.41
CA THR A 274 31.17 12.49 7.65
C THR A 274 30.52 13.87 7.51
N ARG A 275 29.80 14.12 6.41
CA ARG A 275 29.06 15.37 6.19
C ARG A 275 28.03 15.64 7.29
N GLU A 276 27.31 14.61 7.75
CA GLU A 276 26.36 14.73 8.88
C GLU A 276 27.10 15.17 10.16
N LYS A 277 28.25 14.55 10.49
CA LYS A 277 29.08 14.95 11.64
C LYS A 277 29.62 16.36 11.51
N ASP A 278 30.03 16.79 10.31
CA ASP A 278 30.54 18.15 10.11
C ASP A 278 29.45 19.21 10.29
N ARG A 279 28.21 18.92 9.88
CA ARG A 279 27.05 19.77 10.18
C ARG A 279 26.76 19.82 11.68
N GLU A 280 26.82 18.69 12.38
CA GLU A 280 26.70 18.67 13.85
C GLU A 280 27.80 19.49 14.53
N ARG A 281 29.05 19.43 14.02
CA ARG A 281 30.17 20.24 14.53
C ARG A 281 29.98 21.74 14.31
N ARG A 282 29.31 22.14 13.21
CA ARG A 282 28.90 23.53 12.97
C ARG A 282 27.76 24.00 13.88
N GLY A 283 27.20 23.11 14.72
CA GLY A 283 26.12 23.43 15.64
C GLY A 283 24.71 23.14 15.10
N GLU A 284 24.57 22.52 13.92
CA GLU A 284 23.26 22.15 13.41
C GLU A 284 22.62 21.02 14.24
N VAL A 285 21.37 21.21 14.68
CA VAL A 285 20.65 20.20 15.45
C VAL A 285 20.03 19.16 14.51
N LEU A 286 20.73 18.04 14.34
CA LEU A 286 20.29 16.92 13.50
C LEU A 286 19.47 15.88 14.27
N LYS A 287 18.87 14.93 13.54
CA LYS A 287 18.10 13.82 14.14
C LYS A 287 18.94 12.92 15.04
N SER A 288 20.19 12.66 14.68
CA SER A 288 21.17 11.95 15.51
C SER A 288 21.45 12.69 16.81
N THR A 289 21.62 14.01 16.73
CA THR A 289 21.77 14.89 17.89
C THR A 289 20.56 14.83 18.81
N LEU A 290 19.36 15.02 18.27
CA LEU A 290 18.12 14.89 19.05
C LEU A 290 17.96 13.51 19.67
N LYS A 291 18.33 12.44 18.93
CA LYS A 291 18.29 11.07 19.46
C LYS A 291 19.27 10.90 20.61
N ARG A 292 20.48 11.46 20.54
CA ARG A 292 21.46 11.42 21.64
C ARG A 292 20.98 12.22 22.85
N GLN A 293 20.41 13.41 22.63
CA GLN A 293 19.83 14.24 23.70
C GLN A 293 18.68 13.52 24.43
N ARG A 294 17.87 12.76 23.69
CA ARG A 294 16.76 11.98 24.24
C ARG A 294 17.18 10.66 24.91
N LYS A 295 18.42 10.18 24.73
CA LYS A 295 18.87 8.96 25.40
C LYS A 295 19.03 9.25 26.89
N GLY A 296 18.15 8.67 27.71
CA GLY A 296 18.19 8.68 29.17
C GLY A 296 19.21 7.71 29.76
N PRO A 297 19.55 7.82 31.06
CA PRO A 297 20.10 6.70 31.80
C PRO A 297 19.01 5.62 31.88
N PRO A 298 19.38 4.35 32.09
CA PRO A 298 18.41 3.31 32.44
C PRO A 298 17.53 3.72 33.63
N ALA A 299 16.27 3.25 33.65
CA ALA A 299 15.27 3.66 34.65
C ALA A 299 15.72 3.43 36.11
N HIS A 300 16.43 2.34 36.38
CA HIS A 300 16.94 2.04 37.72
C HIS A 300 18.05 3.00 38.17
N ILE A 301 18.86 3.53 37.24
CA ILE A 301 19.85 4.57 37.54
C ILE A 301 19.14 5.90 37.77
N LEU A 302 18.17 6.24 36.92
CA LEU A 302 17.35 7.45 37.06
C LEU A 302 16.68 7.54 38.43
N ALA A 303 16.13 6.42 38.94
CA ALA A 303 15.49 6.36 40.25
C ALA A 303 16.46 6.73 41.39
N LYS A 304 17.74 6.35 41.28
CA LYS A 304 18.80 6.63 42.26
C LYS A 304 19.46 8.00 42.08
N MET A 305 19.23 8.69 40.96
CA MET A 305 19.81 10.00 40.70
C MET A 305 19.03 11.10 41.43
N SER A 306 19.76 11.98 42.13
CA SER A 306 19.21 13.22 42.65
C SER A 306 18.69 14.12 41.51
N PRO A 307 17.74 15.04 41.77
CA PRO A 307 17.24 15.98 40.76
C PRO A 307 18.36 16.75 40.06
N GLU A 308 19.35 17.23 40.81
CA GLU A 308 20.53 17.92 40.28
C GLU A 308 21.34 17.05 39.33
N ARG A 309 21.57 15.77 39.68
CA ARG A 309 22.27 14.84 38.80
C ARG A 309 21.49 14.57 37.52
N ARG A 310 20.15 14.52 37.58
CA ARG A 310 19.30 14.36 36.39
C ARG A 310 19.39 15.58 35.46
N GLU A 311 19.45 16.78 36.04
CA GLU A 311 19.60 18.02 35.27
C GLU A 311 21.00 18.12 34.64
N MET A 312 22.06 17.85 35.41
CA MET A 312 23.43 17.78 34.89
C MET A 312 23.56 16.75 33.75
N ASP A 313 22.96 15.57 33.91
CA ASP A 313 22.91 14.55 32.88
C ASP A 313 22.16 15.02 31.62
N LYS A 314 21.01 15.69 31.76
CA LYS A 314 20.29 16.31 30.63
C LYS A 314 21.15 17.33 29.89
N VAL A 315 21.84 18.22 30.62
CA VAL A 315 22.72 19.27 30.08
C VAL A 315 23.93 18.63 29.39
N SER A 316 24.55 17.61 29.99
CA SER A 316 25.74 16.93 29.47
C SER A 316 25.52 16.26 28.10
N ARG A 317 24.27 15.93 27.75
CA ARG A 317 23.93 15.32 26.45
C ARG A 317 23.83 16.31 25.31
N SER A 318 23.85 17.61 25.60
CA SER A 318 23.89 18.64 24.58
C SER A 318 25.24 18.62 23.83
N LEU A 319 25.21 19.13 22.60
CA LEU A 319 26.37 19.11 21.71
C LEU A 319 27.48 20.07 22.15
N SER A 320 27.12 21.17 22.83
CA SER A 320 28.08 22.21 23.20
C SER A 320 29.21 21.61 24.04
N GLU A 321 30.44 22.02 23.75
CA GLU A 321 31.62 21.74 24.57
C GLU A 321 32.10 23.01 25.28
N VAL A 322 31.28 24.07 25.30
CA VAL A 322 31.63 25.41 25.78
C VAL A 322 30.65 25.86 26.88
N GLY A 323 31.07 26.75 27.77
CA GLY A 323 30.25 27.40 28.80
C GLY A 323 29.74 26.43 29.88
N TYR A 324 28.49 26.62 30.31
CA TYR A 324 27.88 25.80 31.37
C TYR A 324 27.87 24.30 31.03
N VAL A 325 27.68 23.94 29.75
CA VAL A 325 27.69 22.54 29.32
C VAL A 325 29.08 21.91 29.51
N ALA A 326 30.14 22.65 29.19
CA ALA A 326 31.53 22.21 29.39
C ALA A 326 31.80 21.94 30.87
N LEU A 327 31.39 22.87 31.73
CA LEU A 327 31.53 22.78 33.18
C LEU A 327 30.81 21.54 33.74
N VAL A 328 29.56 21.32 33.32
CA VAL A 328 28.78 20.13 33.72
C VAL A 328 29.44 18.84 33.23
N LYS A 329 29.90 18.80 31.98
CA LYS A 329 30.62 17.65 31.41
C LYS A 329 31.92 17.36 32.19
N ARG A 330 32.69 18.39 32.52
CA ARG A 330 33.92 18.27 33.34
C ARG A 330 33.61 17.75 34.74
N ARG A 331 32.55 18.25 35.39
CA ARG A 331 32.09 17.80 36.71
C ARG A 331 31.64 16.34 36.71
N LEU A 332 31.08 15.87 35.59
CA LEU A 332 30.72 14.46 35.38
C LEU A 332 31.89 13.58 34.89
N GLY A 333 33.09 14.15 34.74
CA GLY A 333 34.30 13.41 34.36
C GLY A 333 34.46 13.14 32.86
N PHE A 334 33.74 13.83 31.99
CA PHE A 334 33.94 13.72 30.54
C PHE A 334 35.25 14.40 30.12
N LYS A 335 36.04 13.74 29.27
CA LYS A 335 37.20 14.34 28.60
C LYS A 335 36.71 15.25 27.46
N LEU A 336 36.93 16.56 27.60
CA LEU A 336 36.66 17.54 26.54
C LEU A 336 37.81 17.56 25.54
N LYS A 337 37.54 17.96 24.29
CA LYS A 337 38.57 18.05 23.26
C LYS A 337 39.58 19.15 23.57
N ASP A 338 39.08 20.32 23.97
CA ASP A 338 39.88 21.46 24.41
C ASP A 338 39.55 21.73 25.89
N PRO A 339 40.40 21.34 26.85
CA PRO A 339 40.10 21.42 28.28
C PRO A 339 40.00 22.86 28.80
N GLU A 340 40.60 23.81 28.09
CA GLU A 340 40.64 25.25 28.42
C GLU A 340 39.62 26.06 27.62
N ALA A 341 39.00 25.49 26.57
CA ALA A 341 38.10 26.24 25.70
C ALA A 341 36.78 26.57 26.42
N GLY A 342 36.64 27.85 26.79
CA GLY A 342 35.38 28.46 27.21
C GLY A 342 34.86 28.03 28.58
N LEU A 343 35.77 27.67 29.49
CA LEU A 343 35.52 27.84 30.93
C LEU A 343 35.79 29.31 31.29
N GLU A 344 34.88 30.20 30.92
CA GLU A 344 34.79 31.49 31.60
C GLU A 344 34.29 31.19 33.02
N LEU A 345 35.22 30.92 33.94
CA LEU A 345 34.94 30.57 35.34
C LEU A 345 34.34 31.72 36.16
N GLY A 346 33.83 32.76 35.50
CA GLY A 346 33.31 33.95 36.15
C GLY A 346 34.39 34.66 36.96
N GLU A 347 35.64 34.67 36.47
CA GLU A 347 36.70 35.53 37.01
C GLU A 347 36.14 36.94 37.17
N LYS A 348 36.50 37.61 38.28
CA LYS A 348 35.92 38.91 38.64
C LYS A 348 36.05 39.94 37.52
N GLU A 349 37.10 39.82 36.72
CA GLU A 349 37.40 40.68 35.57
C GLU A 349 36.42 40.51 34.40
N ASN A 350 35.84 39.31 34.20
CA ASN A 350 34.94 39.00 33.08
C ASN A 350 33.44 39.18 33.42
N ARG A 351 33.09 39.38 34.70
CA ARG A 351 31.71 39.68 35.14
C ARG A 351 31.04 40.83 34.38
N PRO A 352 31.67 42.01 34.18
CA PRO A 352 31.01 43.10 33.46
C PRO A 352 30.67 42.73 32.01
N LEU A 353 31.53 41.97 31.33
CA LEU A 353 31.31 41.52 29.96
C LEU A 353 30.16 40.50 29.89
N LEU A 354 30.12 39.56 30.83
CA LEU A 354 29.02 38.60 30.97
C LEU A 354 27.69 39.29 31.29
N ASP A 355 27.68 40.26 32.20
CA ASP A 355 26.47 41.01 32.55
C ASP A 355 25.94 41.80 31.35
N GLN A 356 26.83 42.40 30.55
CA GLN A 356 26.47 43.07 29.28
C GLN A 356 25.88 42.08 28.27
N ALA A 357 26.50 40.92 28.06
CA ALA A 357 25.98 39.89 27.17
C ALA A 357 24.61 39.36 27.64
N THR A 358 24.44 39.19 28.95
CA THR A 358 23.18 38.72 29.56
C THR A 358 22.08 39.77 29.41
N ALA A 359 22.41 41.05 29.61
CA ALA A 359 21.50 42.17 29.38
C ALA A 359 21.08 42.26 27.91
N PHE A 360 22.03 42.07 26.98
CA PHE A 360 21.77 42.03 25.55
C PHE A 360 20.82 40.90 25.16
N ILE A 361 21.08 39.66 25.61
CA ILE A 361 20.21 38.51 25.35
C ILE A 361 18.81 38.73 25.94
N ARG A 362 18.70 39.28 27.16
CA ARG A 362 17.41 39.61 27.78
C ARG A 362 16.64 40.65 26.98
N ALA A 363 17.31 41.70 26.50
CA ALA A 363 16.68 42.73 25.68
C ALA A 363 16.19 42.17 24.33
N GLU A 364 17.01 41.36 23.66
CA GLU A 364 16.66 40.73 22.38
C GLU A 364 15.51 39.71 22.53
N ASN A 365 15.49 38.91 23.60
CA ASN A 365 14.38 37.99 23.87
C ASN A 365 13.06 38.74 24.13
N ARG A 366 13.09 39.85 24.88
CA ARG A 366 11.91 40.71 25.06
C ARG A 366 11.41 41.28 23.74
N ARG A 367 12.33 41.69 22.85
CA ARG A 367 11.98 42.16 21.51
C ARG A 367 11.28 41.06 20.71
N ARG A 368 11.82 39.84 20.69
CA ARG A 368 11.21 38.69 19.98
C ARG A 368 9.83 38.32 20.54
N GLU A 369 9.65 38.37 21.86
CA GLU A 369 8.33 38.15 22.48
C GLU A 369 7.32 39.22 22.05
N MET A 370 7.72 40.49 21.99
CA MET A 370 6.87 41.59 21.51
C MET A 370 6.51 41.40 20.04
N GLU A 371 7.46 41.02 19.19
CA GLU A 371 7.20 40.72 17.77
C GLU A 371 6.27 39.52 17.58
N GLN A 372 6.45 38.45 18.35
CA GLN A 372 5.54 37.30 18.33
C GLN A 372 4.12 37.68 18.79
N ARG A 373 3.98 38.46 19.86
CA ARG A 373 2.68 38.97 20.32
C ARG A 373 2.01 39.81 19.23
N ARG A 374 2.75 40.74 18.61
CA ARG A 374 2.24 41.54 17.49
C ARG A 374 1.79 40.71 16.29
N LEU A 375 2.46 39.61 15.99
CA LEU A 375 2.05 38.70 14.90
C LEU A 375 0.78 37.91 15.24
N VAL A 376 0.62 37.51 16.50
CA VAL A 376 -0.58 36.82 16.98
C VAL A 376 -1.77 37.78 17.01
N ASP A 377 -1.58 38.98 17.57
CA ASP A 377 -2.63 39.97 17.74
C ASP A 377 -2.97 40.68 16.41
N GLY A 378 -1.98 40.98 15.58
CA GLY A 378 -2.19 41.55 14.23
C GLY A 378 -2.75 40.53 13.22
N GLY A 379 -2.65 39.24 13.51
CA GLY A 379 -3.29 38.18 12.72
C GLY A 379 -4.80 38.07 12.97
N SER A 380 -5.28 38.47 14.16
CA SER A 380 -6.72 38.47 14.47
C SER A 380 -7.48 39.62 13.82
N ASP A 381 -6.87 40.80 13.68
CA ASP A 381 -7.58 41.98 13.16
C ASP A 381 -7.87 41.92 11.66
N ASN A 382 -7.08 41.15 10.89
CA ASN A 382 -7.30 40.98 9.45
C ASN A 382 -8.40 39.97 9.07
N VAL A 383 -8.97 39.24 10.04
CA VAL A 383 -10.06 38.28 9.80
C VAL A 383 -11.44 38.91 10.07
N ALA A 384 -11.52 40.00 10.84
CA ALA A 384 -12.79 40.65 11.16
C ALA A 384 -13.29 41.65 10.09
N GLY A 385 -12.42 42.13 9.19
CA GLY A 385 -12.75 43.15 8.18
C GLY A 385 -13.20 42.64 6.80
N LYS A 386 -13.37 41.33 6.60
CA LYS A 386 -13.94 40.74 5.37
C LYS A 386 -15.19 39.92 5.70
N ARG A 387 -16.26 40.62 6.05
CA ARG A 387 -17.63 40.09 5.95
C ARG A 387 -18.43 40.96 5.02
#